data_AF-A0AAW9ZL47-F1
#
_entry.id   AF-A0AAW9ZL47-F1
#
_cell.length_a   1.000
_cell.length_b   1.000
_cell.length_c   1.000
_cell.angle_alpha   90.00
_cell.angle_beta   90.00
_cell.angle_gamma   90.00
#
_symmetry.space_group_name_H-M   'P 1'
#
loop_
_entity.id
_entity.type
_entity.pdbx_description
1 polymer ?
#
loop_
_entity_poly.entity_id
_entity_poly.type
_entity_poly.pdbx_seq_one_letter_code
_entity_poly.pdbx_strand_id
1 'polypeptide(L)'
;MADSDNSEAFSQISTQDMLDELNLDNTEENNKLMSDLIQDSALIIIHAVNNNLSASEVNSDKIFNRAVKALATQLYFDRTLSQGMSLGIQLMIDHLKGEYAEWPADQQN
;
A
#
# COMPACT_ATOMS: atom_id res chain seq x y z
N MET A 1 29.34 -13.01 0.89
CA MET A 1 28.03 -12.77 0.24
C MET A 1 27.08 -12.48 1.38
N ALA A 2 26.78 -11.21 1.65
CA ALA A 2 25.94 -10.81 2.77
C ALA A 2 24.86 -9.85 2.26
N ASP A 3 23.63 -10.19 2.63
CA ASP A 3 22.37 -9.44 2.63
C ASP A 3 21.90 -8.81 1.32
N SER A 4 21.28 -9.64 0.49
CA SER A 4 20.23 -9.20 -0.43
C SER A 4 18.91 -9.06 0.34
N ASP A 5 18.26 -7.90 0.16
CA ASP A 5 16.88 -7.57 0.54
C ASP A 5 16.56 -7.39 2.03
N ASN A 6 17.15 -6.36 2.64
CA ASN A 6 16.41 -5.60 3.64
C ASN A 6 15.63 -4.48 2.94
N SER A 7 14.65 -4.85 2.10
CA SER A 7 13.67 -3.88 1.62
C SER A 7 12.75 -3.55 2.78
N GLU A 8 12.75 -2.30 3.25
CA GLU A 8 11.84 -1.91 4.32
C GLU A 8 10.39 -2.06 3.82
N ALA A 9 9.59 -2.85 4.54
CA ALA A 9 8.21 -3.06 4.17
C ALA A 9 7.44 -1.73 4.27
N PHE A 10 6.83 -1.32 3.16
CA PHE A 10 6.07 -0.08 3.04
C PHE A 10 4.73 -0.09 3.77
N SER A 11 4.35 -1.19 4.44
CA SER A 11 3.10 -1.26 5.22
C SER A 11 3.31 -2.03 6.52
N GLN A 12 2.67 -1.56 7.60
CA GLN A 12 2.56 -2.26 8.88
C GLN A 12 1.29 -3.13 9.00
N ILE A 13 0.61 -3.39 7.89
CA ILE A 13 -0.61 -4.19 7.89
C ILE A 13 -0.27 -5.65 8.18
N SER A 14 -0.88 -6.17 9.24
CA SER A 14 -0.82 -7.59 9.60
C SER A 14 -1.57 -8.43 8.55
N THR A 15 -0.92 -9.48 8.05
CA THR A 15 -1.55 -10.49 7.19
C THR A 15 -2.77 -11.11 7.87
N GLN A 16 -2.67 -11.42 9.16
CA GLN A 16 -3.79 -11.99 9.92
C GLN A 16 -5.00 -11.04 9.96
N ASP A 17 -4.76 -9.74 10.14
CA ASP A 17 -5.85 -8.75 10.18
C ASP A 17 -6.59 -8.70 8.84
N MET A 18 -5.87 -8.87 7.72
CA MET A 18 -6.48 -8.92 6.39
C MET A 18 -7.23 -10.23 6.12
N LEU A 19 -6.71 -11.36 6.62
CA LEU A 19 -7.43 -12.64 6.56
C LEU A 19 -8.75 -12.55 7.35
N ASP A 20 -8.70 -11.98 8.55
CA ASP A 20 -9.88 -11.77 9.39
C ASP A 20 -10.90 -10.81 8.72
N GLU A 21 -10.43 -9.69 8.16
CA GLU A 21 -11.27 -8.71 7.45
C GLU A 21 -11.99 -9.34 6.24
N LEU A 22 -11.36 -10.32 5.58
CA LEU A 22 -11.90 -11.02 4.42
C LEU A 22 -12.57 -12.36 4.77
N ASN A 23 -12.64 -12.73 6.05
CA ASN A 23 -13.15 -14.01 6.52
C ASN A 23 -12.48 -15.21 5.83
N LEU A 24 -11.16 -15.16 5.70
CA LEU A 24 -10.35 -16.22 5.11
C LEU A 24 -9.72 -17.09 6.20
N ASP A 25 -9.67 -18.40 5.95
CA ASP A 25 -8.99 -19.32 6.84
C ASP A 25 -7.48 -19.04 6.90
N ASN A 26 -6.90 -19.21 8.08
CA ASN A 26 -5.46 -19.08 8.31
C ASN A 26 -4.71 -20.31 7.78
N THR A 27 -4.52 -20.35 6.45
CA THR A 27 -3.75 -21.38 5.74
C THR A 27 -2.47 -20.79 5.17
N GLU A 28 -1.44 -21.61 4.96
CA GLU A 28 -0.16 -21.14 4.38
C GLU A 28 -0.36 -20.46 3.02
N GLU A 29 -1.24 -21.01 2.18
CA GLU A 29 -1.58 -20.44 0.87
C GLU A 29 -2.23 -19.05 1.00
N ASN A 30 -3.22 -18.91 1.88
CA ASN A 30 -3.88 -17.62 2.11
C ASN A 30 -2.93 -16.59 2.73
N ASN A 31 -2.08 -17.00 3.66
CA ASN A 31 -1.07 -16.12 4.24
C ASN A 31 -0.09 -15.60 3.19
N LYS A 32 0.45 -16.50 2.36
CA LYS A 32 1.38 -16.12 1.31
C LYS A 32 0.71 -15.16 0.33
N LEU A 33 -0.47 -15.55 -0.17
CA LEU A 33 -1.22 -14.72 -1.11
C LEU A 33 -1.52 -13.34 -0.53
N MET A 34 -2.03 -13.27 0.69
CA MET A 34 -2.40 -11.99 1.30
C MET A 34 -1.18 -11.12 1.59
N SER A 35 -0.07 -11.72 2.03
CA SER A 35 1.21 -11.01 2.21
C SER A 35 1.69 -10.37 0.90
N ASP A 36 1.68 -11.14 -0.20
CA ASP A 36 2.09 -10.64 -1.52
C ASP A 36 1.21 -9.45 -1.95
N LEU A 37 -0.11 -9.54 -1.74
CA LEU A 37 -1.04 -8.47 -2.13
C LEU A 37 -0.94 -7.21 -1.29
N ILE A 38 -0.68 -7.35 0.01
CA ILE A 38 -0.41 -6.20 0.87
C ILE A 38 0.83 -5.48 0.37
N GLN A 39 1.90 -6.22 0.06
CA GLN A 39 3.15 -5.65 -0.44
C GLN A 39 2.96 -4.97 -1.80
N ASP A 40 2.33 -5.65 -2.77
CA ASP A 40 2.03 -5.08 -4.09
C ASP A 40 1.18 -3.81 -3.96
N SER A 41 0.17 -3.85 -3.10
CA SER A 41 -0.71 -2.70 -2.86
C SER A 41 0.06 -1.53 -2.26
N ALA A 42 0.93 -1.77 -1.28
CA ALA A 42 1.77 -0.72 -0.69
C ALA A 42 2.68 -0.07 -1.73
N LEU A 43 3.31 -0.87 -2.60
CA LEU A 43 4.16 -0.38 -3.68
C LEU A 43 3.38 0.42 -4.73
N ILE A 44 2.17 -0.02 -5.10
CA ILE A 44 1.33 0.71 -6.04
C ILE A 44 0.91 2.06 -5.46
N ILE A 45 0.46 2.09 -4.20
CA ILE A 45 0.02 3.33 -3.55
C ILE A 45 1.19 4.30 -3.38
N ILE A 46 2.35 3.85 -2.89
CA ILE A 46 3.50 4.75 -2.66
C ILE A 46 4.01 5.35 -3.98
N HIS A 47 4.11 4.55 -5.04
CA HIS A 47 4.51 5.04 -6.36
C HIS A 47 3.47 5.99 -6.98
N ALA A 48 2.19 5.82 -6.68
CA ALA A 48 1.15 6.74 -7.12
C ALA A 48 1.19 8.08 -6.36
N VAL A 49 1.63 8.07 -5.11
CA VAL A 49 1.71 9.24 -4.22
C VAL A 49 3.00 10.02 -4.44
N ASN A 50 4.14 9.42 -4.09
CA ASN A 50 5.48 9.98 -4.25
C ASN A 50 6.50 8.86 -4.04
N ASN A 51 7.32 8.58 -5.05
CA ASN A 51 8.32 7.50 -5.03
C ASN A 51 9.57 7.80 -4.19
N ASN A 52 9.71 9.02 -3.67
CA ASN A 52 10.81 9.42 -2.80
C ASN A 52 10.54 9.18 -1.31
N LEU A 53 9.31 8.82 -0.95
CA LEU A 53 8.93 8.53 0.44
C LEU A 53 9.56 7.22 0.90
N SER A 54 10.13 7.24 2.10
CA SER A 54 10.60 6.05 2.80
C SER A 54 9.46 5.31 3.50
N ALA A 55 9.64 4.02 3.75
CA ALA A 55 8.68 3.22 4.51
C ALA A 55 8.41 3.82 5.90
N SER A 56 9.42 4.39 6.55
CA SER A 56 9.29 5.03 7.87
C SER A 56 8.33 6.22 7.88
N GLU A 57 8.22 6.96 6.78
CA GLU A 57 7.37 8.16 6.67
C GLU A 57 5.89 7.81 6.53
N VAL A 58 5.57 6.73 5.81
CA VAL A 58 4.18 6.37 5.47
C VAL A 58 3.59 5.26 6.34
N ASN A 59 4.42 4.45 6.99
CA ASN A 59 3.95 3.31 7.78
C ASN A 59 3.00 3.69 8.93
N SER A 60 3.14 4.91 9.47
CA SER A 60 2.28 5.43 10.53
C SER A 60 1.01 6.12 10.03
N ASP A 61 0.91 6.39 8.72
CA ASP A 61 -0.23 7.06 8.12
C ASP A 61 -1.41 6.08 7.97
N LYS A 62 -2.54 6.47 8.58
CA LYS A 62 -3.76 5.67 8.59
C LYS A 62 -4.46 5.67 7.24
N ILE A 63 -4.38 6.76 6.46
CA ILE A 63 -4.97 6.84 5.12
C ILE A 63 -4.15 6.00 4.15
N PHE A 64 -2.83 6.06 4.23
CA PHE A 64 -1.95 5.16 3.47
C PHE A 64 -2.30 3.70 3.75
N ASN A 65 -2.28 3.28 5.03
CA ASN A 65 -2.62 1.91 5.41
C ASN A 65 -4.05 1.52 4.96
N ARG A 66 -5.02 2.44 5.03
CA ARG A 66 -6.39 2.16 4.55
C ARG A 66 -6.45 1.97 3.04
N ALA A 67 -5.70 2.76 2.28
CA ALA A 67 -5.60 2.62 0.83
C ALA A 67 -4.98 1.28 0.44
N VAL A 68 -3.92 0.86 1.13
CA VAL A 68 -3.27 -0.44 0.92
C VAL A 68 -4.24 -1.59 1.21
N LYS A 69 -4.95 -1.56 2.34
CA LYS A 69 -5.98 -2.58 2.65
C LYS A 69 -7.05 -2.66 1.57
N ALA A 70 -7.61 -1.51 1.17
CA ALA A 70 -8.66 -1.45 0.16
C ALA A 70 -8.19 -1.98 -1.20
N LEU A 71 -6.97 -1.64 -1.62
CA LEU A 71 -6.39 -2.14 -2.86
C LEU A 71 -6.08 -3.64 -2.77
N ALA A 72 -5.55 -4.14 -1.65
CA ALA A 72 -5.30 -5.57 -1.45
C ALA A 72 -6.61 -6.37 -1.51
N THR A 73 -7.68 -5.88 -0.88
CA THR A 73 -9.04 -6.45 -1.00
C THR A 73 -9.52 -6.45 -2.45
N GLN A 74 -9.38 -5.33 -3.17
CA GLN A 74 -9.83 -5.25 -4.55
C GLN A 74 -9.04 -6.21 -5.45
N LEU A 75 -7.72 -6.26 -5.30
CA LEU A 75 -6.87 -7.19 -6.03
C LEU A 75 -7.23 -8.64 -5.71
N TYR A 76 -7.60 -8.95 -4.46
CA TYR A 76 -8.05 -10.29 -4.06
C TYR A 76 -9.20 -10.80 -4.94
N PHE A 77 -10.19 -9.94 -5.21
CA PHE A 77 -11.33 -10.29 -6.05
C PHE A 77 -11.10 -10.08 -7.55
N ASP A 78 -10.28 -9.09 -7.94
CA ASP A 78 -9.93 -8.79 -9.33
C ASP A 78 -8.46 -8.38 -9.45
N ARG A 79 -7.62 -9.36 -9.81
CA ARG A 79 -6.17 -9.21 -10.01
C ARG A 79 -5.82 -8.25 -11.13
N THR A 80 -6.72 -8.05 -12.09
CA THR A 80 -6.45 -7.25 -13.29
C THR A 80 -6.90 -5.81 -13.17
N LEU A 81 -7.65 -5.48 -12.10
CA LEU A 81 -8.34 -4.22 -11.97
C LEU A 81 -9.13 -3.90 -13.25
N SER A 82 -9.97 -4.83 -13.69
CA SER A 82 -10.71 -4.76 -14.96
C SER A 82 -11.58 -3.50 -15.09
N GLN A 83 -11.99 -2.91 -13.96
CA GLN A 83 -12.74 -1.64 -13.88
C GLN A 83 -11.90 -0.47 -13.33
N GLY A 84 -10.58 -0.63 -13.25
CA GLY A 84 -9.67 0.29 -12.57
C GLY A 84 -9.78 0.22 -11.05
N MET A 85 -9.05 1.09 -10.36
CA MET A 85 -9.15 1.22 -8.89
C MET A 85 -10.51 1.80 -8.50
N SER A 86 -11.06 1.36 -7.36
CA SER A 86 -12.30 1.95 -6.84
C SER A 86 -12.15 3.46 -6.59
N LEU A 87 -13.25 4.21 -6.69
CA LEU A 87 -13.26 5.66 -6.42
C LEU A 87 -12.73 5.99 -5.01
N GLY A 88 -13.03 5.15 -4.02
CA GLY A 88 -12.51 5.33 -2.66
C GLY A 88 -10.99 5.25 -2.58
N ILE A 89 -10.36 4.30 -3.29
CA ILE A 89 -8.90 4.19 -3.37
C ILE A 89 -8.31 5.42 -4.06
N GLN A 90 -8.92 5.87 -5.16
CA GLN A 90 -8.47 7.06 -5.90
C GLN A 90 -8.51 8.31 -5.01
N LEU A 91 -9.59 8.52 -4.26
CA LEU A 91 -9.71 9.66 -3.33
C LEU A 91 -8.68 9.63 -2.21
N MET A 92 -8.33 8.45 -1.68
CA MET A 92 -7.27 8.32 -0.69
C MET A 92 -5.90 8.61 -1.30
N ILE A 93 -5.62 8.14 -2.51
CA ILE A 93 -4.38 8.49 -3.24
C ILE A 93 -4.29 10.00 -3.46
N ASP A 94 -5.37 10.64 -3.89
CA ASP A 94 -5.37 12.09 -4.12
C ASP A 94 -5.17 12.89 -2.83
N HIS A 95 -5.75 12.42 -1.71
CA HIS A 95 -5.47 12.99 -0.39
C HIS A 95 -3.99 12.88 -0.03
N LEU A 96 -3.41 11.68 -0.14
CA LEU A 96 -2.00 11.41 0.16
C LEU A 96 -1.06 12.22 -0.74
N LYS A 97 -1.39 12.38 -2.03
CA LYS A 97 -0.65 13.28 -2.92
C LYS A 97 -0.69 14.72 -2.43
N GLY A 98 -1.81 15.20 -1.91
CA GLY A 98 -1.89 16.54 -1.33
C GLY A 98 -1.05 16.70 -0.06
N GLU A 99 -0.98 15.65 0.76
CA GLU A 99 -0.20 15.62 2.00
C GLU A 99 1.31 15.52 1.76
N TYR A 100 1.71 14.67 0.81
CA TYR A 100 3.12 14.36 0.49
C TYR A 100 3.60 14.98 -0.82
N ALA A 101 2.84 15.92 -1.39
CA ALA A 101 3.31 16.71 -2.52
C ALA A 101 4.59 17.43 -2.08
N GLU A 102 5.69 17.18 -2.78
CA GLU A 102 6.86 18.03 -2.66
C GLU A 102 6.45 19.44 -3.06
N TRP A 103 6.38 20.35 -2.07
CA TRP A 103 6.38 21.77 -2.37
C TRP A 103 7.72 22.06 -3.04
N PRO A 104 7.77 22.64 -4.26
CA PRO A 104 9.05 23.02 -4.85
C PRO A 104 9.70 24.00 -3.88
N ALA A 105 10.79 23.55 -3.23
CA ALA A 105 11.57 24.41 -2.34
C ALA A 105 11.86 25.68 -3.12
N ASP A 106 11.37 26.80 -2.59
CA ASP A 106 11.31 28.07 -3.29
C ASP A 106 12.64 28.31 -4.02
N GLN A 107 12.57 28.62 -5.31
CA GLN A 107 13.65 29.28 -6.03
C GLN A 107 13.88 30.63 -5.31
N GLN A 108 14.64 30.62 -4.23
CA GLN A 108 15.05 31.80 -3.50
C GLN A 108 15.99 32.58 -4.42
N ASN A 109 15.39 33.59 -5.08
CA ASN A 109 16.10 34.67 -5.77
C ASN A 109 17.01 35.43 -4.81
#